data_AF-A0A932DPX8-F1
#
_entry.id   AF-A0A932DPX8-F1
#
_cell.length_a   1.000
_cell.length_b   1.000
_cell.length_c   1.000
_cell.angle_alpha   90.00
_cell.angle_beta   90.00
_cell.angle_gamma   90.00
#
_symmetry.space_group_name_H-M   'P 1'
#
loop_
_entity.id
_entity.type
_entity.pdbx_description
1 polymer ?
#
loop_
_entity_poly.entity_id
_entity_poly.type
_entity_poly.pdbx_seq_one_letter_code
_entity_poly.pdbx_strand_id
1 'polypeptide(L)'
;MFFHATQFKVFILGFICLLLLYPGFARSADYEELVACTDKVTASFNGSLEKSSEGFSSQEEFLDSLKSAYYADLKKCYKKTETENIMPAYLRGAASDTEPESYRELSACLRQAGNDNNERVSVCLRDLEAYKGMGLIAYDEYASRQEACAKGETLDLYAQDVSTCYSTQRFDNIFDIPAVKESIANAALDYADFLRDPNAVVLLISCMEPLYPLFYTDSSAFSRAVADCYQKQGFEKTSRLHKTTAIINDCSQETVKSLGLNSAGEMLFGSPGERAQSYLEHCIIKRSSSVLTAASALAVPLSAGAYNVVLYFQFLLTQPLLLFARRKYKSWGRVFNACTDQPLDLSIVRLLDDKHKKVLASMVTGRRGSYLFLPKPGTYRVEVSKLGFSFPSSRGLGAGNDWYFGESLTIKKKDQVIDKHIPVDPAGVQVSARRFVWNKWKYRLSLILAFFAPVFSLVSLLFIQKFWMFFLLCLQVLFLLLFMRLAFKKHKRFGTIYNEKKKPLKGVLVSLFGKEYHKLVEYQVSDLFGRYFFPAAVGDFILRFEKKGFETREISLHLDWRSERKGSINKDLILKKNTHI
;
A
#
# COMPACT_ATOMS: atom_id res chain seq x y z
N MET A 1 17.09 -38.96 -28.84
CA MET A 1 16.52 -40.33 -28.82
C MET A 1 16.27 -40.86 -27.41
N PHE A 2 17.25 -40.88 -26.48
CA PHE A 2 17.00 -41.32 -25.09
C PHE A 2 16.10 -40.38 -24.26
N PHE A 3 16.09 -39.09 -24.58
CA PHE A 3 15.28 -38.07 -23.89
C PHE A 3 13.77 -38.24 -24.08
N HIS A 4 13.30 -38.62 -25.27
CA HIS A 4 11.86 -38.79 -25.51
C HIS A 4 11.28 -40.02 -24.80
N ALA A 5 12.05 -41.10 -24.65
CA ALA A 5 11.60 -42.31 -23.95
C ALA A 5 11.55 -42.14 -22.42
N THR A 6 12.46 -41.32 -21.85
CA THR A 6 12.42 -40.95 -20.42
C THR A 6 11.35 -39.90 -20.14
N GLN A 7 11.17 -38.92 -21.03
CA GLN A 7 10.05 -37.98 -20.99
C GLN A 7 8.71 -38.71 -21.08
N PHE A 8 8.57 -39.69 -21.97
CA PHE A 8 7.35 -40.51 -22.10
C PHE A 8 7.15 -41.45 -20.90
N LYS A 9 8.22 -42.01 -20.31
CA LYS A 9 8.12 -42.79 -19.06
C LYS A 9 7.74 -41.92 -17.86
N VAL A 10 8.26 -40.69 -17.74
CA VAL A 10 7.90 -39.73 -16.67
C VAL A 10 6.50 -39.17 -16.91
N PHE A 11 6.09 -38.95 -18.16
CA PHE A 11 4.73 -38.56 -18.52
C PHE A 11 3.75 -39.70 -18.27
N ILE A 12 4.10 -40.95 -18.58
CA ILE A 12 3.29 -42.14 -18.25
C ILE A 12 3.27 -42.40 -16.74
N LEU A 13 4.37 -42.23 -16.01
CA LEU A 13 4.38 -42.34 -14.54
C LEU A 13 3.58 -41.20 -13.89
N GLY A 14 3.64 -39.99 -14.43
CA GLY A 14 2.82 -38.84 -14.02
C GLY A 14 1.35 -38.99 -14.39
N PHE A 15 1.03 -39.63 -15.52
CA PHE A 15 -0.32 -39.89 -16.02
C PHE A 15 -0.96 -41.11 -15.36
N ILE A 16 -0.17 -42.14 -15.03
CA ILE A 16 -0.52 -43.22 -14.11
C ILE A 16 -0.79 -42.60 -12.74
N CYS A 17 0.07 -41.72 -12.23
CA CYS A 17 -0.16 -41.00 -10.98
C CYS A 17 -1.41 -40.08 -11.02
N LEU A 18 -1.83 -39.59 -12.19
CA LEU A 18 -3.05 -38.81 -12.40
C LEU A 18 -4.32 -39.69 -12.51
N LEU A 19 -4.24 -40.86 -13.16
CA LEU A 19 -5.29 -41.89 -13.17
C LEU A 19 -5.46 -42.56 -11.80
N LEU A 20 -4.41 -42.51 -10.99
CA LEU A 20 -4.34 -42.98 -9.62
C LEU A 20 -5.01 -41.99 -8.62
N LEU A 21 -5.38 -40.76 -8.99
CA LEU A 21 -6.05 -39.81 -8.07
C LEU A 21 -7.51 -40.15 -7.65
N TYR A 22 -7.97 -41.40 -7.72
CA TYR A 22 -9.35 -41.82 -7.37
C TYR A 22 -9.44 -42.61 -6.04
N PRO A 23 -10.05 -42.03 -4.98
CA PRO A 23 -10.28 -42.72 -3.69
C PRO A 23 -11.73 -43.21 -3.57
N GLY A 24 -12.22 -43.95 -4.57
CA GLY A 24 -13.65 -44.24 -4.64
C GLY A 24 -14.03 -45.50 -5.40
N PHE A 25 -13.24 -46.57 -5.34
CA PHE A 25 -13.73 -47.88 -5.76
C PHE A 25 -13.38 -48.93 -4.70
N ALA A 26 -14.43 -49.52 -4.17
CA ALA A 26 -14.35 -50.62 -3.24
C ALA A 26 -13.53 -51.76 -3.86
N ARG A 27 -12.80 -52.45 -3.00
CA ARG A 27 -12.03 -53.67 -3.23
C ARG A 27 -12.97 -54.77 -3.78
N SER A 28 -13.21 -54.80 -5.10
CA SER A 28 -13.80 -55.95 -5.79
C SER A 28 -12.68 -56.77 -6.44
N ALA A 29 -12.85 -58.10 -6.47
CA ALA A 29 -11.89 -59.00 -7.10
C ALA A 29 -11.63 -58.65 -8.58
N ASP A 30 -12.62 -58.03 -9.23
CA ASP A 30 -12.58 -57.61 -10.63
C ASP A 30 -11.55 -56.49 -10.90
N TYR A 31 -11.25 -55.66 -9.88
CA TYR A 31 -10.28 -54.57 -10.01
C TYR A 31 -8.84 -55.06 -9.92
N GLU A 32 -8.53 -56.00 -9.04
CA GLU A 32 -7.20 -56.63 -8.98
C GLU A 32 -6.90 -57.39 -10.29
N GLU A 33 -7.92 -58.04 -10.87
CA GLU A 33 -7.79 -58.74 -12.14
C GLU A 33 -7.62 -57.76 -13.33
N LEU A 34 -8.26 -56.58 -13.27
CA LEU A 34 -8.06 -55.51 -14.25
C LEU A 34 -6.63 -54.97 -14.19
N VAL A 35 -6.12 -54.65 -13.00
CA VAL A 35 -4.75 -54.16 -12.81
C VAL A 35 -3.73 -55.17 -13.33
N ALA A 36 -3.88 -56.45 -12.98
CA ALA A 36 -3.01 -57.51 -13.48
C ALA A 36 -3.05 -57.67 -15.02
N CYS A 37 -4.21 -57.38 -15.64
CA CYS A 37 -4.34 -57.37 -17.10
C CYS A 37 -3.65 -56.15 -17.73
N THR A 38 -3.88 -54.95 -17.20
CA THR A 38 -3.27 -53.71 -17.73
C THR A 38 -1.76 -53.71 -17.57
N ASP A 39 -1.23 -54.29 -16.48
CA ASP A 39 0.21 -54.45 -16.28
C ASP A 39 0.86 -55.34 -17.34
N LYS A 40 0.20 -56.44 -17.73
CA LYS A 40 0.68 -57.33 -18.80
C LYS A 40 0.68 -56.63 -20.17
N VAL A 41 -0.37 -55.86 -20.47
CA VAL A 41 -0.45 -55.08 -21.72
C VAL A 41 0.66 -54.02 -21.75
N THR A 42 0.91 -53.36 -20.63
CA THR A 42 1.96 -52.34 -20.49
C THR A 42 3.36 -52.95 -20.64
N ALA A 43 3.60 -54.14 -20.07
CA ALA A 43 4.85 -54.87 -20.25
C ALA A 43 5.08 -55.28 -21.72
N SER A 44 4.04 -55.75 -22.41
CA SER A 44 4.11 -56.10 -23.85
C SER A 44 4.40 -54.89 -24.74
N PHE A 45 3.78 -53.75 -24.44
CA PHE A 45 4.02 -52.49 -25.13
C PHE A 45 5.47 -52.00 -24.95
N ASN A 46 5.97 -52.02 -23.71
CA ASN A 46 7.36 -51.66 -23.42
C ASN A 46 8.36 -52.57 -24.16
N GLY A 47 8.12 -53.88 -24.19
CA GLY A 47 8.95 -54.81 -24.96
C GLY A 47 8.87 -54.63 -26.48
N SER A 48 7.78 -54.03 -26.99
CA SER A 48 7.62 -53.70 -28.42
C SER A 48 8.27 -52.37 -28.78
N LEU A 49 8.32 -51.42 -27.84
CA LEU A 49 9.04 -50.15 -27.94
C LEU A 49 10.56 -50.32 -28.06
N GLU A 50 11.10 -51.41 -27.50
CA GLU A 50 12.53 -51.76 -27.58
C GLU A 50 12.94 -52.41 -28.91
N LYS A 51 11.99 -52.73 -29.81
CA LYS A 51 12.26 -53.33 -31.12
C LYS A 51 12.44 -52.28 -32.22
N SER A 52 13.24 -52.62 -33.24
CA SER A 52 13.55 -51.77 -34.41
C SER A 52 12.30 -51.44 -35.23
N SER A 53 12.21 -50.23 -35.78
CA SER A 53 11.10 -49.74 -36.62
C SER A 53 11.16 -50.25 -38.07
N GLU A 54 11.81 -51.39 -38.29
CA GLU A 54 11.96 -52.01 -39.61
C GLU A 54 10.59 -52.33 -40.21
N GLY A 55 10.20 -51.62 -41.27
CA GLY A 55 8.93 -51.81 -41.99
C GLY A 55 7.97 -50.61 -41.96
N PHE A 56 8.29 -49.51 -41.28
CA PHE A 56 7.46 -48.29 -41.24
C PHE A 56 8.10 -47.14 -42.03
N SER A 57 7.28 -46.29 -42.67
CA SER A 57 7.76 -45.20 -43.54
C SER A 57 8.35 -44.02 -42.74
N SER A 58 7.93 -43.88 -41.48
CA SER A 58 8.44 -42.88 -40.54
C SER A 58 8.35 -43.38 -39.10
N GLN A 59 9.13 -42.76 -38.22
CA GLN A 59 9.11 -43.07 -36.79
C GLN A 59 7.79 -42.67 -36.12
N GLU A 60 7.09 -41.68 -36.68
CA GLU A 60 5.77 -41.23 -36.22
C GLU A 60 4.69 -42.27 -36.54
N GLU A 61 4.73 -42.86 -37.74
CA GLU A 61 3.83 -43.95 -38.15
C GLU A 61 4.01 -45.22 -37.29
N PHE A 62 5.25 -45.56 -36.94
CA PHE A 62 5.55 -46.66 -36.03
C PHE A 62 4.96 -46.43 -34.63
N LEU A 63 5.14 -45.24 -34.07
CA LEU A 63 4.62 -44.89 -32.74
C LEU A 63 3.09 -44.86 -32.70
N ASP A 64 2.43 -44.36 -33.75
CA ASP A 64 0.99 -44.33 -33.82
C ASP A 64 0.38 -45.74 -34.00
N SER A 65 1.03 -46.61 -34.77
CA SER A 65 0.68 -48.02 -34.86
C SER A 65 0.77 -48.70 -33.48
N LEU A 66 1.87 -48.51 -32.75
CA LEU A 66 2.06 -49.06 -31.41
C LEU A 66 1.03 -48.53 -30.40
N LYS A 67 0.74 -47.23 -30.41
CA LYS A 67 -0.30 -46.64 -29.54
C LYS A 67 -1.68 -47.23 -29.85
N SER A 68 -2.01 -47.39 -31.14
CA SER A 68 -3.30 -47.95 -31.55
C SER A 68 -3.49 -49.39 -31.05
N ALA A 69 -2.44 -50.21 -31.13
CA ALA A 69 -2.42 -51.57 -30.63
C ALA A 69 -2.54 -51.61 -29.10
N TYR A 70 -1.77 -50.77 -28.40
CA TYR A 70 -1.81 -50.64 -26.94
C TYR A 70 -3.21 -50.27 -26.44
N TYR A 71 -3.85 -49.27 -27.05
CA TYR A 71 -5.21 -48.87 -26.67
C TYR A 71 -6.25 -49.96 -26.98
N ALA A 72 -6.10 -50.68 -28.08
CA ALA A 72 -6.98 -51.81 -28.38
C ALA A 72 -6.86 -52.92 -27.32
N ASP A 73 -5.65 -53.23 -26.86
CA ASP A 73 -5.41 -54.25 -25.85
C ASP A 73 -5.86 -53.82 -24.45
N LEU A 74 -5.71 -52.55 -24.09
CA LEU A 74 -6.31 -52.01 -22.86
C LEU A 74 -7.83 -52.14 -22.88
N LYS A 75 -8.52 -51.79 -23.98
CA LYS A 75 -9.98 -51.96 -24.08
C LYS A 75 -10.41 -53.42 -23.88
N LYS A 76 -9.61 -54.39 -24.36
CA LYS A 76 -9.87 -55.81 -24.12
C LYS A 76 -9.79 -56.16 -22.63
N CYS A 77 -8.84 -55.59 -21.88
CA CYS A 77 -8.76 -55.80 -20.43
C CYS A 77 -10.01 -55.32 -19.70
N TYR A 78 -10.45 -54.08 -19.96
CA TYR A 78 -11.66 -53.54 -19.33
C TYR A 78 -12.93 -54.33 -19.68
N LYS A 79 -13.04 -54.80 -20.94
CA LYS A 79 -14.15 -55.65 -21.37
C LYS A 79 -14.12 -57.03 -20.73
N LYS A 80 -12.92 -57.61 -20.58
CA LYS A 80 -12.73 -58.95 -20.00
C LYS A 80 -13.12 -59.00 -18.53
N THR A 81 -12.87 -57.93 -17.78
CA THR A 81 -13.18 -57.85 -16.35
C THR A 81 -14.54 -57.21 -16.06
N GLU A 82 -15.37 -56.99 -17.09
CA GLU A 82 -16.70 -56.35 -16.96
C GLU A 82 -16.64 -54.94 -16.31
N THR A 83 -15.50 -54.24 -16.45
CA THR A 83 -15.24 -52.90 -15.86
C THR A 83 -15.39 -51.77 -16.87
N GLU A 84 -16.18 -51.96 -17.92
CA GLU A 84 -16.33 -50.97 -19.00
C GLU A 84 -16.92 -49.63 -18.51
N ASN A 85 -17.69 -49.66 -17.42
CA ASN A 85 -18.26 -48.51 -16.74
C ASN A 85 -17.22 -47.54 -16.16
N ILE A 86 -16.03 -48.02 -15.82
CA ILE A 86 -14.91 -47.21 -15.31
C ILE A 86 -13.84 -46.97 -16.38
N MET A 87 -14.07 -47.38 -17.63
CA MET A 87 -13.12 -47.20 -18.73
C MET A 87 -12.92 -45.70 -19.04
N PRO A 88 -11.67 -45.20 -19.02
CA PRO A 88 -11.37 -43.80 -19.34
C PRO A 88 -11.94 -43.36 -20.69
N ALA A 89 -12.38 -42.10 -20.79
CA ALA A 89 -13.05 -41.56 -21.97
C ALA A 89 -12.23 -41.72 -23.26
N TYR A 90 -10.91 -41.53 -23.19
CA TYR A 90 -10.01 -41.69 -24.33
C TYR A 90 -9.95 -43.13 -24.86
N LEU A 91 -10.13 -44.14 -24.00
CA LEU A 91 -10.21 -45.55 -24.42
C LEU A 91 -11.59 -45.91 -24.97
N ARG A 92 -12.65 -45.15 -24.69
CA ARG A 92 -13.99 -45.41 -25.25
C ARG A 92 -14.15 -45.00 -26.71
N GLY A 93 -13.08 -44.52 -27.36
CA GLY A 93 -13.12 -44.11 -28.78
C GLY A 93 -13.80 -42.77 -28.98
N ALA A 94 -14.01 -42.00 -27.92
CA ALA A 94 -14.27 -40.58 -28.04
C ALA A 94 -12.96 -39.94 -28.51
N ALA A 95 -12.87 -39.70 -29.82
CA ALA A 95 -11.80 -38.93 -30.44
C ALA A 95 -11.68 -37.55 -29.77
N SER A 96 -10.60 -36.84 -30.08
CA SER A 96 -10.23 -35.48 -29.64
C SER A 96 -11.33 -34.41 -29.61
N ASP A 97 -12.53 -34.72 -30.09
CA ASP A 97 -13.69 -33.85 -30.19
C ASP A 97 -14.54 -33.81 -28.90
N THR A 98 -14.21 -34.62 -27.89
CA THR A 98 -14.89 -34.60 -26.57
C THR A 98 -14.06 -33.98 -25.45
N GLU A 99 -12.80 -33.64 -25.69
CA GLU A 99 -12.02 -32.89 -24.72
C GLU A 99 -12.51 -31.44 -24.69
N PRO A 100 -12.73 -30.84 -23.50
CA PRO A 100 -13.08 -29.43 -23.41
C PRO A 100 -12.01 -28.59 -24.13
N GLU A 101 -12.44 -27.57 -24.86
CA GLU A 101 -11.60 -26.73 -25.72
C GLU A 101 -10.34 -26.22 -25.00
N SER A 102 -10.46 -25.94 -23.70
CA SER A 102 -9.37 -25.55 -22.81
C SER A 102 -8.21 -26.54 -22.69
N TYR A 103 -8.49 -27.85 -22.66
CA TYR A 103 -7.44 -28.88 -22.61
C TYR A 103 -6.76 -29.06 -23.96
N ARG A 104 -7.50 -28.87 -25.06
CA ARG A 104 -6.94 -28.85 -26.41
C ARG A 104 -6.01 -27.65 -26.62
N GLU A 105 -6.38 -26.48 -26.11
CA GLU A 105 -5.54 -25.29 -26.15
C GLU A 105 -4.29 -25.43 -25.27
N LEU A 106 -4.43 -26.01 -24.07
CA LEU A 106 -3.29 -26.34 -23.21
C LEU A 106 -2.32 -27.30 -23.90
N SER A 107 -2.81 -28.40 -24.48
CA SER A 107 -1.96 -29.39 -25.15
C SER A 107 -1.27 -28.81 -26.39
N ALA A 108 -1.94 -27.95 -27.16
CA ALA A 108 -1.33 -27.20 -28.25
C ALA A 108 -0.20 -26.28 -27.75
N CYS A 109 -0.43 -25.56 -26.65
CA CYS A 109 0.58 -24.68 -26.03
C CYS A 109 1.80 -25.49 -25.55
N LEU A 110 1.60 -26.60 -24.84
CA LEU A 110 2.67 -27.45 -24.37
C LEU A 110 3.48 -28.06 -25.52
N ARG A 111 2.81 -28.43 -26.63
CA ARG A 111 3.47 -28.89 -27.85
C ARG A 111 4.33 -27.79 -28.47
N GLN A 112 3.82 -26.56 -28.51
CA GLN A 112 4.59 -25.42 -29.01
C GLN A 112 5.82 -25.13 -28.14
N ALA A 113 5.67 -25.12 -26.81
CA ALA A 113 6.80 -24.96 -25.88
C ALA A 113 7.89 -26.03 -26.11
N GLY A 114 7.48 -27.28 -26.37
CA GLY A 114 8.41 -28.35 -26.73
C GLY A 114 9.12 -28.11 -28.06
N ASN A 115 8.40 -27.64 -29.08
CA ASN A 115 8.97 -27.29 -30.38
C ASN A 115 9.97 -26.14 -30.27
N ASP A 116 9.62 -25.07 -29.54
CA ASP A 116 10.48 -23.91 -29.32
C ASP A 116 11.76 -24.31 -28.58
N ASN A 117 11.66 -25.19 -27.58
CA ASN A 117 12.83 -25.75 -26.91
C ASN A 117 13.71 -26.58 -27.86
N ASN A 118 13.11 -27.45 -28.67
CA ASN A 118 13.86 -28.23 -29.67
C ASN A 118 14.58 -27.30 -30.67
N GLU A 119 13.93 -26.21 -31.08
CA GLU A 119 14.54 -25.21 -31.96
C GLU A 119 15.73 -24.53 -31.28
N ARG A 120 15.58 -24.04 -30.03
CA ARG A 120 16.66 -23.43 -29.24
C ARG A 120 17.87 -24.37 -29.09
N VAL A 121 17.60 -25.64 -28.75
CA VAL A 121 18.65 -26.67 -28.66
C VAL A 121 19.32 -26.88 -30.03
N SER A 122 18.55 -26.96 -31.11
CA SER A 122 19.10 -27.13 -32.47
C SER A 122 19.96 -25.95 -32.93
N VAL A 123 19.60 -24.72 -32.57
CA VAL A 123 20.39 -23.51 -32.85
C VAL A 123 21.71 -23.57 -32.07
N CYS A 124 21.65 -23.85 -30.77
CA CYS A 124 22.84 -23.99 -29.93
C CYS A 124 23.81 -25.06 -30.47
N LEU A 125 23.30 -26.22 -30.88
CA LEU A 125 24.11 -27.29 -31.46
C LEU A 125 24.76 -26.88 -32.80
N ARG A 126 24.01 -26.21 -33.68
CA ARG A 126 24.53 -25.69 -34.96
C ARG A 126 25.64 -24.67 -34.75
N ASP A 127 25.48 -23.76 -33.79
CA ASP A 127 26.49 -22.76 -33.46
C ASP A 127 27.77 -23.43 -32.93
N LEU A 128 27.64 -24.43 -32.06
CA LEU A 128 28.78 -25.22 -31.57
C LEU A 128 29.50 -25.98 -32.68
N GLU A 129 28.76 -26.56 -33.62
CA GLU A 129 29.35 -27.21 -34.80
C GLU A 129 30.11 -26.21 -35.68
N ALA A 130 29.57 -25.00 -35.86
CA ALA A 130 30.26 -23.93 -36.58
C ALA A 130 31.56 -23.49 -35.87
N TYR A 131 31.53 -23.30 -34.55
CA TYR A 131 32.74 -22.97 -33.77
C TYR A 131 33.81 -24.05 -33.83
N LYS A 132 33.40 -25.33 -33.78
CA LYS A 132 34.31 -26.47 -33.98
C LYS A 132 34.89 -26.47 -35.38
N GLY A 133 34.08 -26.23 -36.41
CA GLY A 133 34.51 -26.14 -37.81
C GLY A 133 35.50 -25.00 -38.06
N MET A 134 35.39 -23.90 -37.30
CA MET A 134 36.34 -22.77 -37.33
C MET A 134 37.60 -22.98 -36.47
N GLY A 135 37.73 -24.11 -35.78
CA GLY A 135 38.87 -24.39 -34.88
C GLY A 135 38.90 -23.52 -33.62
N LEU A 136 37.76 -22.91 -33.24
CA LEU A 136 37.65 -22.00 -32.10
C LEU A 136 37.49 -22.71 -30.75
N ILE A 137 37.16 -24.01 -30.76
CA ILE A 137 36.96 -24.84 -29.57
C ILE A 137 37.61 -26.21 -29.74
N ALA A 138 38.16 -26.75 -28.66
CA ALA A 138 38.76 -28.08 -28.62
C ALA A 138 37.67 -29.18 -28.58
N TYR A 139 38.05 -30.43 -28.89
CA TYR A 139 37.10 -31.54 -29.00
C TYR A 139 36.45 -31.92 -27.65
N ASP A 140 37.23 -31.89 -26.58
CA ASP A 140 36.77 -32.08 -25.19
C ASP A 140 35.83 -30.95 -24.74
N GLU A 141 36.15 -29.71 -25.11
CA GLU A 141 35.29 -28.54 -24.88
C GLU A 141 33.97 -28.62 -25.65
N TYR A 142 33.99 -29.11 -26.89
CA TYR A 142 32.79 -29.34 -27.70
C TYR A 142 31.84 -30.33 -27.04
N ALA A 143 32.33 -31.47 -26.55
CA ALA A 143 31.49 -32.49 -25.91
C ALA A 143 30.80 -31.95 -24.63
N SER A 144 31.52 -31.18 -23.80
CA SER A 144 30.96 -30.57 -22.60
C SER A 144 29.90 -29.50 -22.94
N ARG A 145 30.16 -28.64 -23.94
CA ARG A 145 29.21 -27.61 -24.38
C ARG A 145 27.98 -28.18 -25.09
N GLN A 146 28.13 -29.31 -25.78
CA GLN A 146 27.03 -30.01 -26.44
C GLN A 146 25.97 -30.46 -25.43
N GLU A 147 26.39 -31.00 -24.28
CA GLU A 147 25.47 -31.33 -23.18
C GLU A 147 24.82 -30.09 -22.55
N ALA A 148 25.55 -28.97 -22.51
CA ALA A 148 25.04 -27.71 -21.98
C ALA A 148 23.90 -27.13 -22.84
N CYS A 149 23.84 -27.40 -24.15
CA CYS A 149 22.77 -26.91 -25.01
C CYS A 149 21.37 -27.40 -24.62
N ALA A 150 21.26 -28.59 -24.03
CA ALA A 150 20.00 -29.18 -23.56
C ALA A 150 19.76 -28.99 -22.05
N LYS A 151 20.65 -28.26 -21.37
CA LYS A 151 20.63 -27.98 -19.93
C LYS A 151 20.71 -26.45 -19.72
N GLY A 152 20.68 -26.00 -18.47
CA GLY A 152 20.89 -24.58 -18.15
C GLY A 152 19.75 -23.69 -18.66
N GLU A 153 20.10 -22.64 -19.41
CA GLU A 153 19.19 -21.56 -19.83
C GLU A 153 18.08 -22.03 -20.77
N THR A 154 18.37 -22.91 -21.73
CA THR A 154 17.34 -23.44 -22.66
C THR A 154 16.26 -24.21 -21.90
N LEU A 155 16.68 -24.98 -20.90
CA LEU A 155 15.78 -25.74 -20.03
C LEU A 155 14.97 -24.84 -19.09
N ASP A 156 15.54 -23.74 -18.59
CA ASP A 156 14.82 -22.75 -17.79
C ASP A 156 13.73 -22.06 -18.63
N LEU A 157 14.06 -21.67 -19.86
CA LEU A 157 13.11 -21.07 -20.78
C LEU A 157 11.98 -22.06 -21.14
N TYR A 158 12.30 -23.34 -21.35
CA TYR A 158 11.28 -24.37 -21.55
C TYR A 158 10.35 -24.51 -20.33
N ALA A 159 10.91 -24.57 -19.12
CA ALA A 159 10.14 -24.62 -17.89
C ALA A 159 9.23 -23.39 -17.72
N GLN A 160 9.72 -22.21 -18.13
CA GLN A 160 8.94 -20.97 -18.14
C GLN A 160 7.83 -20.98 -19.19
N ASP A 161 8.08 -21.49 -20.39
CA ASP A 161 7.07 -21.63 -21.44
C ASP A 161 5.95 -22.58 -20.99
N VAL A 162 6.30 -23.71 -20.36
CA VAL A 162 5.34 -24.64 -19.75
C VAL A 162 4.54 -23.98 -18.62
N SER A 163 5.20 -23.26 -17.71
CA SER A 163 4.54 -22.49 -16.66
C SER A 163 3.55 -21.47 -17.26
N THR A 164 3.93 -20.82 -18.36
CA THR A 164 3.10 -19.84 -19.05
C THR A 164 1.85 -20.51 -19.60
N CYS A 165 1.97 -21.67 -20.24
CA CYS A 165 0.83 -22.44 -20.74
C CYS A 165 -0.21 -22.75 -19.65
N TYR A 166 0.19 -23.16 -18.45
CA TYR A 166 -0.77 -23.41 -17.36
C TYR A 166 -1.38 -22.13 -16.78
N SER A 167 -0.65 -21.02 -16.81
CA SER A 167 -1.12 -19.74 -16.25
C SER A 167 -2.12 -19.00 -17.15
N THR A 168 -2.05 -19.18 -18.47
CA THR A 168 -2.86 -18.45 -19.44
C THR A 168 -4.19 -19.13 -19.77
N GLN A 169 -4.23 -20.47 -19.72
CA GLN A 169 -5.41 -21.26 -20.09
C GLN A 169 -6.51 -21.19 -19.03
N ARG A 170 -7.79 -21.17 -19.45
CA ARG A 170 -8.95 -21.24 -18.54
C ARG A 170 -9.59 -22.60 -18.62
N PHE A 171 -9.88 -23.22 -17.48
CA PHE A 171 -10.44 -24.57 -17.37
C PHE A 171 -11.91 -24.57 -16.91
N ASP A 172 -12.45 -23.40 -16.52
CA ASP A 172 -13.80 -23.16 -16.03
C ASP A 172 -14.21 -24.12 -14.89
N ASN A 173 -13.24 -24.44 -14.03
CA ASN A 173 -13.39 -25.37 -12.91
C ASN A 173 -12.44 -25.00 -11.74
N ILE A 174 -12.28 -25.91 -10.79
CA ILE A 174 -11.42 -25.71 -9.60
C ILE A 174 -9.96 -25.36 -9.92
N PHE A 175 -9.46 -25.65 -11.12
CA PHE A 175 -8.10 -25.33 -11.55
C PHE A 175 -7.92 -23.84 -11.87
N ASP A 176 -9.00 -23.08 -12.08
CA ASP A 176 -8.95 -21.62 -12.23
C ASP A 176 -8.90 -20.85 -10.91
N ILE A 177 -9.07 -21.54 -9.77
CA ILE A 177 -8.86 -20.92 -8.46
C ILE A 177 -7.41 -20.42 -8.41
N PRO A 178 -7.15 -19.13 -8.10
CA PRO A 178 -5.82 -18.53 -8.24
C PRO A 178 -4.70 -19.31 -7.56
N ALA A 179 -4.93 -19.82 -6.35
CA ALA A 179 -3.93 -20.59 -5.60
C ALA A 179 -3.63 -21.97 -6.24
N VAL A 180 -4.64 -22.61 -6.83
CA VAL A 180 -4.50 -23.89 -7.53
C VAL A 180 -3.74 -23.68 -8.83
N LYS A 181 -4.20 -22.70 -9.63
CA LYS A 181 -3.59 -22.33 -10.91
C LYS A 181 -2.12 -21.95 -10.77
N GLU A 182 -1.81 -21.10 -9.78
CA GLU A 182 -0.44 -20.68 -9.48
C GLU A 182 0.43 -21.88 -9.07
N SER A 183 -0.10 -22.82 -8.27
CA SER A 183 0.65 -24.00 -7.85
C SER A 183 0.98 -24.94 -9.00
N ILE A 184 0.07 -25.09 -9.97
CA ILE A 184 0.28 -25.91 -11.17
C ILE A 184 1.32 -25.26 -12.08
N ALA A 185 1.17 -23.97 -12.37
CA ALA A 185 2.11 -23.23 -13.22
C ALA A 185 3.53 -23.25 -12.63
N ASN A 186 3.67 -22.96 -11.34
CA ASN A 186 4.98 -22.87 -10.70
C ASN A 186 5.69 -24.22 -10.54
N ALA A 187 4.96 -25.34 -10.46
CA ALA A 187 5.58 -26.67 -10.35
C ALA A 187 6.46 -26.99 -11.57
N ALA A 188 6.11 -26.48 -12.76
CA ALA A 188 6.93 -26.65 -13.96
C ALA A 188 8.32 -26.03 -13.81
N LEU A 189 8.50 -25.02 -12.95
CA LEU A 189 9.79 -24.34 -12.78
C LEU A 189 10.79 -25.16 -11.96
N ASP A 190 10.35 -26.09 -11.13
CA ASP A 190 11.25 -27.01 -10.41
C ASP A 190 11.71 -28.16 -11.32
N TYR A 191 11.09 -28.34 -12.49
CA TYR A 191 11.43 -29.37 -13.46
C TYR A 191 12.86 -29.22 -14.00
N ALA A 192 13.30 -27.98 -14.23
CA ALA A 192 14.66 -27.70 -14.68
C ALA A 192 15.70 -28.12 -13.62
N ASP A 193 15.40 -27.85 -12.35
CA ASP A 193 16.26 -28.20 -11.21
C ASP A 193 16.28 -29.71 -10.97
N PHE A 194 15.13 -30.38 -11.16
CA PHE A 194 15.01 -31.83 -11.09
C PHE A 194 15.92 -32.55 -12.11
N LEU A 195 16.08 -31.99 -13.31
CA LEU A 195 16.95 -32.54 -14.35
C LEU A 195 18.44 -32.19 -14.16
N ARG A 196 18.77 -31.25 -13.27
CA ARG A 196 20.15 -30.84 -12.97
C ARG A 196 20.81 -31.70 -11.89
N ASP A 197 20.04 -32.25 -10.95
CA ASP A 197 20.57 -33.07 -9.85
C ASP A 197 20.07 -34.53 -9.92
N PRO A 198 20.86 -35.45 -10.52
CA PRO A 198 20.52 -36.87 -10.57
C PRO A 198 20.39 -37.53 -9.19
N ASN A 199 21.10 -37.02 -8.17
CA ASN A 199 21.06 -37.59 -6.82
C ASN A 199 19.77 -37.21 -6.10
N ALA A 200 19.25 -36.01 -6.34
CA ALA A 200 17.96 -35.58 -5.82
C ALA A 200 16.83 -36.51 -6.30
N VAL A 201 16.88 -36.98 -7.55
CA VAL A 201 15.92 -37.95 -8.10
C VAL A 201 15.93 -39.27 -7.33
N VAL A 202 17.12 -39.83 -7.07
CA VAL A 202 17.28 -41.09 -6.33
C VAL A 202 16.78 -40.95 -4.90
N LEU A 203 17.13 -39.86 -4.22
CA LEU A 203 16.67 -39.56 -2.87
C LEU A 203 15.15 -39.36 -2.81
N LEU A 204 14.57 -38.72 -3.83
CA LEU A 204 13.13 -38.54 -3.93
C LEU A 204 12.39 -39.88 -4.08
N ILE A 205 12.86 -40.75 -4.98
CA ILE A 205 12.30 -42.10 -5.17
C ILE A 205 12.34 -42.88 -3.85
N SER A 206 13.47 -42.88 -3.15
CA SER A 206 13.61 -43.56 -1.86
C SER A 206 12.67 -43.01 -0.78
N CYS A 207 12.35 -41.72 -0.83
CA CYS A 207 11.40 -41.08 0.09
C CYS A 207 9.94 -41.46 -0.23
N MET A 208 9.61 -41.67 -1.51
CA MET A 208 8.26 -41.96 -1.97
C MET A 208 7.88 -43.44 -1.88
N GLU A 209 8.84 -44.35 -2.01
CA GLU A 209 8.64 -45.79 -1.95
C GLU A 209 7.78 -46.27 -0.73
N PRO A 210 8.02 -45.81 0.51
CA PRO A 210 7.19 -46.21 1.65
C PRO A 210 5.78 -45.60 1.66
N LEU A 211 5.49 -44.63 0.80
CA LEU A 211 4.21 -43.92 0.76
C LEU A 211 3.16 -44.63 -0.11
N TYR A 212 3.55 -45.63 -0.90
CA TYR A 212 2.65 -46.34 -1.80
C TYR A 212 1.37 -46.91 -1.13
N PRO A 213 1.40 -47.43 0.11
CA PRO A 213 0.18 -47.88 0.78
C PRO A 213 -0.79 -46.74 1.14
N LEU A 214 -0.27 -45.55 1.49
CA LEU A 214 -1.09 -44.38 1.89
C LEU A 214 -1.96 -43.87 0.75
N PHE A 215 -1.46 -44.02 -0.47
CA PHE A 215 -2.14 -43.57 -1.68
C PHE A 215 -3.55 -44.18 -1.84
N TYR A 216 -3.74 -45.44 -1.44
CA TYR A 216 -5.04 -46.12 -1.51
C TYR A 216 -5.97 -45.84 -0.33
N THR A 217 -5.41 -45.41 0.82
CA THR A 217 -6.17 -45.29 2.07
C THR A 217 -6.56 -43.84 2.39
N ASP A 218 -5.68 -42.88 2.07
CA ASP A 218 -5.88 -41.46 2.35
C ASP A 218 -5.10 -40.61 1.34
N SER A 219 -5.78 -40.20 0.27
CA SER A 219 -5.20 -39.38 -0.80
C SER A 219 -4.73 -38.01 -0.32
N SER A 220 -5.27 -37.49 0.79
CA SER A 220 -4.83 -36.24 1.40
C SER A 220 -3.50 -36.43 2.14
N ALA A 221 -3.38 -37.49 2.96
CA ALA A 221 -2.17 -37.81 3.69
C ALA A 221 -1.02 -38.21 2.76
N PHE A 222 -1.34 -38.97 1.71
CA PHE A 222 -0.38 -39.27 0.64
C PHE A 222 0.18 -37.99 0.01
N SER A 223 -0.69 -37.07 -0.40
CA SER A 223 -0.28 -35.80 -1.03
C SER A 223 0.58 -34.94 -0.09
N ARG A 224 0.29 -34.91 1.22
CA ARG A 224 1.15 -34.20 2.20
C ARG A 224 2.51 -34.87 2.36
N ALA A 225 2.56 -36.20 2.46
CA ALA A 225 3.81 -36.93 2.61
C ALA A 225 4.71 -36.81 1.36
N VAL A 226 4.09 -36.84 0.17
CA VAL A 226 4.77 -36.56 -1.11
C VAL A 226 5.31 -35.12 -1.13
N ALA A 227 4.53 -34.15 -0.67
CA ALA A 227 4.98 -32.77 -0.56
C ALA A 227 6.21 -32.61 0.36
N ASP A 228 6.26 -33.35 1.47
CA ASP A 228 7.39 -33.34 2.39
C ASP A 228 8.66 -33.96 1.75
N CYS A 229 8.50 -34.98 0.92
CA CYS A 229 9.61 -35.55 0.15
C CYS A 229 10.21 -34.53 -0.83
N TYR A 230 9.38 -33.81 -1.59
CA TYR A 230 9.86 -32.73 -2.47
C TYR A 230 10.49 -31.58 -1.69
N GLN A 231 9.92 -31.20 -0.54
CA GLN A 231 10.46 -30.13 0.29
C GLN A 231 11.85 -30.47 0.83
N LYS A 232 12.10 -31.72 1.25
CA LYS A 232 13.40 -32.17 1.74
C LYS A 232 14.51 -32.09 0.69
N GLN A 233 14.15 -32.20 -0.59
CA GLN A 233 15.10 -32.11 -1.72
C GLN A 233 15.20 -30.70 -2.32
N GLY A 234 14.55 -29.69 -1.73
CA GLY A 234 14.60 -28.31 -2.20
C GLY A 234 13.62 -27.95 -3.33
N PHE A 235 12.73 -28.86 -3.72
CA PHE A 235 11.71 -28.62 -4.75
C PHE A 235 10.44 -27.99 -4.13
N GLU A 236 10.56 -26.73 -3.73
CA GLU A 236 9.51 -26.03 -2.98
C GLU A 236 8.22 -25.78 -3.79
N LYS A 237 8.32 -25.56 -5.10
CA LYS A 237 7.14 -25.26 -5.95
C LYS A 237 6.36 -26.55 -6.20
N THR A 238 7.03 -27.65 -6.48
CA THR A 238 6.40 -28.98 -6.62
C THR A 238 5.84 -29.46 -5.28
N SER A 239 6.56 -29.22 -4.17
CA SER A 239 6.02 -29.47 -2.82
C SER A 239 4.71 -28.70 -2.58
N ARG A 240 4.66 -27.41 -2.99
CA ARG A 240 3.46 -26.59 -2.86
C ARG A 240 2.29 -27.14 -3.67
N LEU A 241 2.51 -27.59 -4.91
CA LEU A 241 1.49 -28.24 -5.71
C LEU A 241 0.84 -29.41 -4.94
N HIS A 242 1.65 -30.30 -4.37
CA HIS A 242 1.14 -31.44 -3.60
C HIS A 242 0.42 -31.05 -2.30
N LYS A 243 0.86 -29.97 -1.62
CA LYS A 243 0.10 -29.40 -0.48
C LYS A 243 -1.26 -28.86 -0.91
N THR A 244 -1.32 -28.18 -2.06
CA THR A 244 -2.58 -27.70 -2.64
C THR A 244 -3.48 -28.87 -3.05
N THR A 245 -2.93 -29.93 -3.64
CA THR A 245 -3.67 -31.17 -3.94
C THR A 245 -4.24 -31.83 -2.68
N ALA A 246 -3.49 -31.86 -1.58
CA ALA A 246 -4.01 -32.36 -0.30
C ALA A 246 -5.21 -31.54 0.20
N ILE A 247 -5.17 -30.22 0.06
CA ILE A 247 -6.28 -29.32 0.42
C ILE A 247 -7.51 -29.59 -0.46
N ILE A 248 -7.31 -29.76 -1.77
CA ILE A 248 -8.39 -30.09 -2.71
C ILE A 248 -9.04 -31.43 -2.31
N ASN A 249 -8.24 -32.43 -1.98
CA ASN A 249 -8.73 -33.74 -1.54
C ASN A 249 -9.52 -33.65 -0.23
N ASP A 250 -9.01 -32.93 0.77
CA ASP A 250 -9.74 -32.73 2.03
C ASP A 250 -11.09 -32.02 1.80
N CYS A 251 -11.05 -30.94 1.01
CA CYS A 251 -12.25 -30.14 0.73
C CYS A 251 -13.27 -30.95 -0.08
N SER A 252 -12.81 -31.77 -1.04
CA SER A 252 -13.69 -32.66 -1.80
C SER A 252 -14.38 -33.67 -0.87
N GLN A 253 -13.62 -34.38 -0.02
CA GLN A 253 -14.19 -35.32 0.95
C GLN A 253 -15.16 -34.67 1.93
N GLU A 254 -14.84 -33.48 2.44
CA GLU A 254 -15.72 -32.72 3.33
C GLU A 254 -17.01 -32.30 2.62
N THR A 255 -16.90 -31.89 1.35
CA THR A 255 -18.06 -31.49 0.56
C THR A 255 -18.98 -32.67 0.31
N VAL A 256 -18.44 -33.83 -0.09
CA VAL A 256 -19.19 -35.09 -0.24
C VAL A 256 -19.96 -35.42 1.03
N LYS A 257 -19.30 -35.35 2.19
CA LYS A 257 -19.90 -35.63 3.50
C LYS A 257 -20.98 -34.61 3.87
N SER A 258 -20.76 -33.33 3.58
CA SER A 258 -21.68 -32.24 3.94
C SER A 258 -22.94 -32.21 3.07
N LEU A 259 -22.86 -32.67 1.82
CA LEU A 259 -23.97 -32.65 0.86
C LEU A 259 -24.62 -34.03 0.64
N GLY A 260 -24.12 -35.08 1.32
CA GLY A 260 -24.65 -36.43 1.21
C GLY A 260 -24.45 -37.05 -0.18
N LEU A 261 -23.35 -36.71 -0.86
CA LEU A 261 -23.00 -37.25 -2.17
C LEU A 261 -22.29 -38.61 -2.03
N ASN A 262 -22.32 -39.42 -3.08
CA ASN A 262 -21.78 -40.79 -3.06
C ASN A 262 -20.33 -40.89 -3.57
N SER A 263 -19.80 -39.85 -4.24
CA SER A 263 -18.46 -39.92 -4.81
C SER A 263 -17.72 -38.57 -4.78
N ALA A 264 -16.46 -38.60 -4.34
CA ALA A 264 -15.53 -37.47 -4.43
C ALA A 264 -14.97 -37.29 -5.85
N GLY A 265 -15.01 -38.35 -6.67
CA GLY A 265 -14.51 -38.33 -8.05
C GLY A 265 -15.39 -37.50 -8.99
N GLU A 266 -16.72 -37.57 -8.85
CA GLU A 266 -17.64 -36.71 -9.62
C GLU A 266 -17.48 -35.22 -9.30
N MET A 267 -16.98 -34.90 -8.10
CA MET A 267 -16.75 -33.51 -7.68
C MET A 267 -15.52 -32.87 -8.31
N LEU A 268 -14.47 -33.67 -8.56
CA LEU A 268 -13.19 -33.16 -9.08
C LEU A 268 -13.13 -33.18 -10.61
N PHE A 269 -13.79 -34.14 -11.25
CA PHE A 269 -13.69 -34.39 -12.69
C PHE A 269 -15.03 -34.46 -13.42
N GLY A 270 -16.15 -34.36 -12.70
CA GLY A 270 -17.50 -34.26 -13.27
C GLY A 270 -18.00 -32.81 -13.33
N SER A 271 -19.30 -32.65 -13.63
CA SER A 271 -20.00 -31.37 -13.49
C SER A 271 -20.80 -31.38 -12.17
N PRO A 272 -20.17 -31.08 -11.03
CA PRO A 272 -20.90 -31.01 -9.77
C PRO A 272 -22.04 -29.98 -9.87
N GLY A 273 -23.14 -30.21 -9.15
CA GLY A 273 -24.20 -29.21 -9.08
C GLY A 273 -23.67 -27.87 -8.54
N GLU A 274 -24.23 -26.75 -9.00
CA GLU A 274 -23.76 -25.38 -8.72
C GLU A 274 -23.50 -25.10 -7.22
N ARG A 275 -24.31 -25.70 -6.33
CA ARG A 275 -24.14 -25.62 -4.86
C ARG A 275 -22.89 -26.35 -4.35
N ALA A 276 -22.60 -27.53 -4.90
CA ALA A 276 -21.44 -28.33 -4.53
C ALA A 276 -20.14 -27.67 -5.01
N GLN A 277 -20.17 -27.09 -6.21
CA GLN A 277 -19.06 -26.33 -6.76
C GLN A 277 -18.74 -25.10 -5.91
N SER A 278 -19.75 -24.29 -5.57
CA SER A 278 -19.56 -23.09 -4.74
C SER A 278 -18.99 -23.43 -3.34
N TYR A 279 -19.46 -24.50 -2.70
CA TYR A 279 -18.94 -24.94 -1.40
C TYR A 279 -17.47 -25.38 -1.49
N LEU A 280 -17.13 -26.17 -2.52
CA LEU A 280 -15.77 -26.65 -2.77
C LEU A 280 -14.81 -25.49 -3.00
N GLU A 281 -15.19 -24.53 -3.84
CA GLU A 281 -14.41 -23.30 -4.10
C GLU A 281 -14.16 -22.51 -2.81
N HIS A 282 -15.20 -22.30 -1.99
CA HIS A 282 -15.05 -21.61 -0.71
C HIS A 282 -14.13 -22.33 0.27
N CYS A 283 -14.18 -23.66 0.34
CA CYS A 283 -13.30 -24.46 1.19
C CYS A 283 -11.83 -24.32 0.74
N ILE A 284 -11.58 -24.47 -0.57
CA ILE A 284 -10.23 -24.39 -1.14
C ILE A 284 -9.65 -23.00 -0.93
N ILE A 285 -10.39 -21.92 -1.20
CA ILE A 285 -9.93 -20.54 -1.00
C ILE A 285 -9.56 -20.30 0.47
N LYS A 286 -10.40 -20.76 1.41
CA LYS A 286 -10.16 -20.58 2.84
C LYS A 286 -8.87 -21.28 3.30
N ARG A 287 -8.64 -22.52 2.86
CA ARG A 287 -7.47 -23.32 3.31
C ARG A 287 -6.18 -22.97 2.57
N SER A 288 -6.26 -22.67 1.27
CA SER A 288 -5.10 -22.27 0.46
C SER A 288 -4.55 -20.88 0.82
N SER A 289 -5.37 -20.00 1.41
CA SER A 289 -4.92 -18.69 1.92
C SER A 289 -3.79 -18.77 2.96
N SER A 290 -3.71 -19.90 3.70
CA SER A 290 -2.65 -20.15 4.68
C SER A 290 -1.31 -20.55 4.05
N VAL A 291 -1.34 -21.21 2.88
CA VAL A 291 -0.17 -21.75 2.16
C VAL A 291 0.57 -20.66 1.36
N LEU A 292 -0.10 -19.54 1.05
CA LEU A 292 0.47 -18.41 0.30
C LEU A 292 1.56 -17.62 1.06
N THR A 293 1.86 -17.96 2.32
CA THR A 293 2.80 -17.19 3.14
C THR A 293 4.29 -17.40 2.79
N ALA A 294 4.65 -18.40 1.98
CA ALA A 294 6.05 -18.81 1.84
C ALA A 294 6.80 -18.40 0.54
N ALA A 295 6.15 -18.09 -0.60
CA ALA A 295 6.92 -17.65 -1.80
C ALA A 295 6.32 -16.48 -2.57
N SER A 296 5.41 -15.74 -1.95
CA SER A 296 4.94 -14.46 -2.46
C SER A 296 5.20 -13.36 -1.42
N ALA A 297 6.25 -13.53 -0.62
CA ALA A 297 6.69 -12.58 0.41
C ALA A 297 7.14 -11.22 -0.15
N LEU A 298 7.24 -11.05 -1.47
CA LEU A 298 7.49 -9.75 -2.12
C LEU A 298 6.28 -9.21 -2.93
N ALA A 299 5.17 -9.96 -3.03
CA ALA A 299 3.97 -9.55 -3.76
C ALA A 299 2.63 -9.70 -2.98
N VAL A 300 2.65 -10.27 -1.78
CA VAL A 300 1.49 -10.43 -0.87
C VAL A 300 1.09 -9.20 -0.02
N PRO A 301 1.71 -8.00 -0.05
CA PRO A 301 1.11 -6.88 0.69
C PRO A 301 -0.33 -6.52 0.25
N LEU A 302 -0.85 -7.15 -0.80
CA LEU A 302 -2.07 -6.81 -1.53
C LEU A 302 -3.26 -7.77 -1.37
N SER A 303 -3.22 -8.80 -0.51
CA SER A 303 -4.32 -9.80 -0.50
C SER A 303 -5.52 -9.54 0.41
N ALA A 304 -5.55 -8.55 1.32
CA ALA A 304 -6.79 -8.34 2.11
C ALA A 304 -6.98 -6.95 2.74
N GLY A 305 -6.94 -5.89 1.93
CA GLY A 305 -7.62 -4.62 2.25
C GLY A 305 -6.93 -3.67 3.26
N ALA A 306 -6.12 -4.16 4.19
CA ALA A 306 -5.53 -3.32 5.23
C ALA A 306 -4.47 -2.34 4.69
N TYR A 307 -3.61 -2.71 3.74
CA TYR A 307 -2.58 -1.79 3.21
C TYR A 307 -3.18 -0.65 2.37
N ASN A 308 -4.18 -0.95 1.54
CA ASN A 308 -4.95 0.08 0.84
C ASN A 308 -5.64 1.00 1.85
N VAL A 309 -6.35 0.43 2.83
CA VAL A 309 -6.98 1.19 3.91
C VAL A 309 -5.96 2.01 4.70
N VAL A 310 -4.75 1.50 4.96
CA VAL A 310 -3.64 2.19 5.65
C VAL A 310 -3.04 3.30 4.79
N LEU A 311 -2.85 3.11 3.48
CA LEU A 311 -2.44 4.19 2.57
C LEU A 311 -3.52 5.27 2.51
N TYR A 312 -4.80 4.89 2.39
CA TYR A 312 -5.92 5.84 2.35
C TYR A 312 -6.13 6.56 3.70
N PHE A 313 -5.95 5.87 4.83
CA PHE A 313 -5.94 6.49 6.17
C PHE A 313 -4.70 7.32 6.40
N GLN A 314 -3.54 6.95 5.85
CA GLN A 314 -2.33 7.78 5.91
C GLN A 314 -2.59 9.13 5.25
N PHE A 315 -3.28 9.17 4.10
CA PHE A 315 -3.67 10.43 3.47
C PHE A 315 -4.70 11.22 4.31
N LEU A 316 -5.64 10.53 4.97
CA LEU A 316 -6.58 11.14 5.90
C LEU A 316 -5.89 11.68 7.16
N LEU A 317 -4.78 11.06 7.60
CA LEU A 317 -3.91 11.49 8.70
C LEU A 317 -2.95 12.63 8.30
N THR A 318 -2.72 12.86 7.00
CA THR A 318 -1.95 14.04 6.56
C THR A 318 -2.74 15.34 6.66
N GLN A 319 -4.09 15.31 6.59
CA GLN A 319 -4.92 16.52 6.69
C GLN A 319 -4.88 17.18 8.09
N PRO A 320 -4.81 16.45 9.22
CA PRO A 320 -4.45 17.01 10.52
C PRO A 320 -3.16 17.83 10.52
N LEU A 321 -2.22 17.59 9.60
CA LEU A 321 -1.01 18.42 9.50
C LEU A 321 -1.33 19.88 9.17
N LEU A 322 -2.48 20.17 8.56
CA LEU A 322 -2.99 21.54 8.39
C LEU A 322 -3.16 22.28 9.73
N LEU A 323 -3.37 21.55 10.84
CA LEU A 323 -3.40 22.16 12.17
C LEU A 323 -2.01 22.61 12.64
N PHE A 324 -0.92 22.01 12.14
CA PHE A 324 0.44 22.55 12.31
C PHE A 324 0.70 23.71 11.35
N ALA A 325 0.08 23.68 10.16
CA ALA A 325 0.05 24.81 9.25
C ALA A 325 -0.89 25.94 9.71
N ARG A 326 -1.56 25.79 10.86
CA ARG A 326 -2.39 26.81 11.49
C ARG A 326 -1.58 28.09 11.59
N ARG A 327 -1.84 28.98 10.62
CA ARG A 327 -1.39 30.36 10.68
C ARG A 327 -2.19 30.95 11.81
N LYS A 328 -1.59 30.97 13.01
CA LYS A 328 -2.10 31.74 14.13
C LYS A 328 -2.13 33.17 13.60
N TYR A 329 -3.30 33.63 13.17
CA TYR A 329 -3.50 35.00 12.80
C TYR A 329 -3.25 35.77 14.08
N LYS A 330 -2.03 36.30 14.22
CA LYS A 330 -1.65 37.04 15.41
C LYS A 330 -2.46 38.33 15.33
N SER A 331 -3.23 38.59 16.37
CA SER A 331 -4.09 39.76 16.42
C SER A 331 -3.32 41.04 16.76
N TRP A 332 -1.99 41.00 16.73
CA TRP A 332 -1.08 42.03 17.18
C TRP A 332 0.18 42.04 16.30
N GLY A 333 0.79 43.22 16.20
CA GLY A 333 2.11 43.40 15.61
C GLY A 333 3.18 42.78 16.50
N ARG A 334 4.27 42.31 15.91
CA ARG A 334 5.36 41.67 16.67
C ARG A 334 6.68 42.29 16.27
N VAL A 335 7.48 42.69 17.26
CA VAL A 335 8.91 42.95 17.12
C VAL A 335 9.66 41.65 17.31
N PHE A 336 10.47 41.26 16.34
CA PHE A 336 11.20 40.00 16.37
C PHE A 336 12.56 40.12 15.70
N ASN A 337 13.47 39.24 16.07
CA ASN A 337 14.78 39.13 15.46
C ASN A 337 14.64 38.58 14.04
N ALA A 338 15.09 39.36 13.05
CA ALA A 338 15.07 39.03 11.63
C ALA A 338 15.77 37.69 11.31
N CYS A 339 16.82 37.35 12.05
CA CYS A 339 17.61 36.14 11.87
C CYS A 339 16.99 34.90 12.53
N THR A 340 16.53 35.01 13.79
CA THR A 340 16.09 33.85 14.58
C THR A 340 14.57 33.62 14.56
N ASP A 341 13.77 34.57 14.03
CA ASP A 341 12.30 34.62 14.15
C ASP A 341 11.81 34.59 15.62
N GLN A 342 12.71 34.88 16.57
CA GLN A 342 12.38 34.92 17.98
C GLN A 342 11.80 36.31 18.33
N PRO A 343 10.68 36.36 19.09
CA PRO A 343 10.14 37.62 19.57
C PRO A 343 11.15 38.34 20.47
N LEU A 344 11.17 39.67 20.39
CA LEU A 344 12.01 40.51 21.24
C LEU A 344 11.18 41.22 22.28
N ASP A 345 11.52 41.00 23.54
CA ASP A 345 10.94 41.69 24.67
C ASP A 345 11.56 43.07 24.87
N LEU A 346 10.94 43.90 25.71
CA LEU A 346 11.44 45.21 26.13
C LEU A 346 11.89 46.10 24.96
N SER A 347 11.23 45.98 23.81
CA SER A 347 11.47 46.80 22.63
C SER A 347 10.52 47.98 22.67
N ILE A 348 11.03 49.19 22.48
CA ILE A 348 10.23 50.41 22.51
C ILE A 348 9.70 50.64 21.11
N VAL A 349 8.38 50.54 20.94
CA VAL A 349 7.68 50.83 19.69
C VAL A 349 7.01 52.19 19.81
N ARG A 350 7.31 53.09 18.88
CA ARG A 350 6.77 54.46 18.84
C ARG A 350 5.91 54.63 17.59
N LEU A 351 4.71 55.18 17.78
CA LEU A 351 3.85 55.62 16.70
C LEU A 351 4.07 57.11 16.46
N LEU A 352 4.48 57.46 15.25
CA LEU A 352 4.78 58.82 14.80
C LEU A 352 3.72 59.29 13.81
N ASP A 353 3.35 60.56 13.88
CA ASP A 353 2.67 61.23 12.77
C ASP A 353 3.64 61.42 11.60
N ASP A 354 3.31 60.96 10.40
CA ASP A 354 4.21 61.04 9.25
C ASP A 354 4.44 62.49 8.80
N LYS A 355 3.47 63.40 9.03
CA LYS A 355 3.58 64.82 8.65
C LYS A 355 4.50 65.62 9.57
N HIS A 356 4.33 65.44 10.88
CA HIS A 356 5.00 66.27 11.89
C HIS A 356 6.13 65.54 12.63
N LYS A 357 6.35 64.25 12.32
CA LYS A 357 7.31 63.35 13.00
C LYS A 357 7.16 63.36 14.52
N LYS A 358 5.97 63.70 15.03
CA LYS A 358 5.66 63.77 16.46
C LYS A 358 5.27 62.40 16.98
N VAL A 359 5.81 62.01 18.13
CA VAL A 359 5.42 60.78 18.83
C VAL A 359 4.00 60.95 19.39
N LEU A 360 3.07 60.13 18.91
CA LEU A 360 1.67 60.12 19.35
C LEU A 360 1.43 59.12 20.48
N ALA A 361 2.10 57.98 20.42
CA ALA A 361 2.00 56.93 21.42
C ALA A 361 3.30 56.11 21.43
N SER A 362 3.67 55.59 22.60
CA SER A 362 4.76 54.65 22.75
C SER A 362 4.30 53.45 23.56
N MET A 363 4.78 52.26 23.23
CA MET A 363 4.51 51.02 23.94
C MET A 363 5.79 50.22 24.07
N VAL A 364 5.96 49.54 25.20
CA VAL A 364 7.06 48.59 25.41
C VAL A 364 6.55 47.19 25.16
N THR A 365 7.27 46.40 24.38
CA THR A 365 6.87 45.02 24.11
C THR A 365 7.11 44.11 25.31
N GLY A 366 6.16 43.22 25.60
CA GLY A 366 6.35 42.13 26.57
C GLY A 366 7.20 40.98 26.02
N ARG A 367 7.27 39.85 26.75
CA ARG A 367 8.05 38.63 26.41
C ARG A 367 7.87 38.09 24.99
N ARG A 368 6.76 38.41 24.33
CA ARG A 368 6.41 37.93 22.99
C ARG A 368 6.57 38.95 21.88
N GLY A 369 7.18 40.08 22.18
CA GLY A 369 7.38 41.17 21.22
C GLY A 369 6.07 41.80 20.74
N SER A 370 4.95 41.56 21.41
CA SER A 370 3.62 41.97 20.93
C SER A 370 3.36 43.46 21.16
N TYR A 371 2.81 44.13 20.16
CA TYR A 371 2.32 45.51 20.23
C TYR A 371 1.06 45.69 19.38
N LEU A 372 0.26 46.72 19.67
CA LEU A 372 -0.89 47.10 18.86
C LEU A 372 -1.16 48.59 19.03
N PHE A 373 -1.34 49.32 17.94
CA PHE A 373 -1.85 50.69 18.00
C PHE A 373 -3.25 50.80 17.40
N LEU A 374 -4.05 51.66 18.02
CA LEU A 374 -5.44 51.97 17.66
C LEU A 374 -5.56 53.45 17.22
N PRO A 375 -4.87 53.87 16.13
CA PRO A 375 -4.88 55.27 15.73
C PRO A 375 -6.21 55.67 15.08
N LYS A 376 -6.46 56.99 15.02
CA LYS A 376 -7.52 57.56 14.19
C LYS A 376 -7.14 57.47 12.70
N PRO A 377 -8.07 57.62 11.74
CA PRO A 377 -7.73 57.70 10.32
C PRO A 377 -6.70 58.80 10.06
N GLY A 378 -5.62 58.48 9.33
CA GLY A 378 -4.46 59.33 9.17
C GLY A 378 -3.24 58.58 8.62
N THR A 379 -2.13 59.29 8.44
CA THR A 379 -0.84 58.77 7.95
C THR A 379 0.16 58.69 9.09
N TYR A 380 0.68 57.49 9.34
CA TYR A 380 1.57 57.24 10.48
C TYR A 380 2.83 56.49 10.06
N ARG A 381 3.87 56.60 10.88
CA ARG A 381 5.08 55.80 10.80
C ARG A 381 5.32 55.10 12.14
N VAL A 382 5.85 53.90 12.12
CA VAL A 382 6.24 53.17 13.33
C VAL A 382 7.76 53.11 13.40
N GLU A 383 8.31 53.38 14.58
CA GLU A 383 9.74 53.28 14.86
C GLU A 383 9.97 52.30 16.01
N VAL A 384 11.03 51.51 15.92
CA VAL A 384 11.39 50.52 16.95
C VAL A 384 12.81 50.76 17.42
N SER A 385 13.00 50.78 18.74
CA SER A 385 14.31 50.89 19.38
C SER A 385 14.50 49.76 20.40
N LYS A 386 15.63 49.04 20.28
CA LYS A 386 16.08 47.99 21.20
C LYS A 386 17.61 47.96 21.22
N LEU A 387 18.19 47.86 22.41
CA LEU A 387 19.65 47.77 22.59
C LEU A 387 20.21 46.54 21.86
N GLY A 388 21.26 46.73 21.04
CA GLY A 388 21.91 45.65 20.28
C GLY A 388 21.23 45.23 18.98
N PHE A 389 20.19 45.95 18.56
CA PHE A 389 19.46 45.71 17.32
C PHE A 389 19.38 46.98 16.46
N SER A 390 19.39 46.81 15.14
CA SER A 390 19.20 47.90 14.17
C SER A 390 17.85 47.78 13.46
N PHE A 391 17.17 48.92 13.31
CA PHE A 391 15.95 49.10 12.53
C PHE A 391 16.13 50.29 11.58
N PRO A 392 15.67 50.24 10.32
CA PRO A 392 15.03 49.09 9.65
C PRO A 392 16.00 47.94 9.38
N SER A 393 15.48 46.73 9.22
CA SER A 393 16.32 45.57 8.89
C SER A 393 16.84 45.68 7.45
N SER A 394 18.15 45.54 7.26
CA SER A 394 18.83 45.57 5.95
C SER A 394 18.91 44.19 5.29
N ARG A 395 18.76 43.12 6.08
CA ARG A 395 18.77 41.75 5.55
C ARG A 395 17.48 41.51 4.77
N GLY A 396 17.62 41.27 3.46
CA GLY A 396 16.57 41.05 2.46
C GLY A 396 15.65 39.85 2.73
N LEU A 397 14.93 39.95 3.84
CA LEU A 397 13.76 39.20 4.18
C LEU A 397 12.69 39.58 3.15
N GLY A 398 12.68 38.86 2.03
CA GLY A 398 11.81 39.12 0.89
C GLY A 398 10.39 39.46 1.36
N ALA A 399 9.86 40.56 0.83
CA ALA A 399 8.61 41.20 1.21
C ALA A 399 7.45 40.20 1.29
N GLY A 400 7.32 39.51 2.42
CA GLY A 400 6.07 38.90 2.81
C GLY A 400 5.11 40.04 3.15
N ASN A 401 3.88 39.97 2.66
CA ASN A 401 2.86 41.03 2.75
C ASN A 401 2.54 41.58 4.18
N ASP A 402 3.17 41.05 5.24
CA ASP A 402 2.93 41.38 6.65
C ASP A 402 4.10 42.06 7.38
N TRP A 403 5.28 42.21 6.76
CA TRP A 403 6.47 42.81 7.39
C TRP A 403 6.57 44.32 7.15
N TYR A 404 7.10 45.06 8.13
CA TYR A 404 7.17 46.51 8.10
C TYR A 404 8.60 47.01 8.29
N PHE A 405 9.03 47.85 7.35
CA PHE A 405 10.41 48.35 7.24
C PHE A 405 10.50 49.89 7.38
N GLY A 406 9.52 50.53 8.03
CA GLY A 406 9.54 51.99 8.27
C GLY A 406 8.83 52.85 7.21
N GLU A 407 8.02 52.24 6.35
CA GLU A 407 7.19 52.91 5.34
C GLU A 407 6.02 53.71 5.96
N SER A 408 5.39 54.61 5.21
CA SER A 408 4.21 55.33 5.69
C SER A 408 2.95 54.47 5.62
N LEU A 409 2.24 54.34 6.74
CA LEU A 409 1.01 53.57 6.85
C LEU A 409 -0.19 54.52 6.79
N THR A 410 -1.04 54.34 5.77
CA THR A 410 -2.29 55.10 5.63
C THR A 410 -3.47 54.33 6.20
N ILE A 411 -4.09 54.85 7.24
CA ILE A 411 -5.28 54.30 7.87
C ILE A 411 -6.51 54.99 7.28
N LYS A 412 -7.24 54.28 6.42
CA LYS A 412 -8.44 54.80 5.73
C LYS A 412 -9.73 54.54 6.52
N LYS A 413 -9.84 53.36 7.14
CA LYS A 413 -11.05 52.92 7.85
C LYS A 413 -10.91 53.06 9.36
N LYS A 414 -12.04 53.32 10.02
CA LYS A 414 -12.15 53.54 11.47
C LYS A 414 -11.81 52.31 12.32
N ASP A 415 -12.02 51.12 11.77
CA ASP A 415 -11.80 49.81 12.41
C ASP A 415 -10.38 49.27 12.23
N GLN A 416 -9.58 49.89 11.36
CA GLN A 416 -8.24 49.43 11.02
C GLN A 416 -7.25 49.71 12.15
N VAL A 417 -6.41 48.73 12.45
CA VAL A 417 -5.40 48.76 13.52
C VAL A 417 -4.00 48.69 12.91
N ILE A 418 -2.98 49.19 13.61
CA ILE A 418 -1.58 49.00 13.20
C ILE A 418 -1.03 47.79 13.94
N ASP A 419 -0.87 46.68 13.23
CA ASP A 419 -0.49 45.36 13.73
C ASP A 419 0.57 44.67 12.85
N LYS A 420 1.37 45.46 12.11
CA LYS A 420 2.41 44.90 11.24
C LYS A 420 3.51 44.19 12.05
N HIS A 421 4.19 43.22 11.43
CA HIS A 421 5.32 42.56 12.06
C HIS A 421 6.60 43.32 11.71
N ILE A 422 7.40 43.67 12.71
CA ILE A 422 8.61 44.47 12.56
C ILE A 422 9.84 43.58 12.79
N PRO A 423 10.57 43.21 11.71
CA PRO A 423 11.87 42.58 11.84
C PRO A 423 12.92 43.61 12.28
N VAL A 424 13.79 43.21 13.21
CA VAL A 424 14.99 43.99 13.58
C VAL A 424 16.22 43.10 13.50
N ASP A 425 17.33 43.69 13.06
CA ASP A 425 18.56 42.96 12.80
C ASP A 425 19.46 42.95 14.04
N PRO A 426 19.96 41.78 14.49
CA PRO A 426 20.97 41.73 15.54
C PRO A 426 22.30 42.26 14.99
N ALA A 427 23.00 43.04 15.81
CA ALA A 427 24.29 43.62 15.46
C ALA A 427 25.44 42.59 15.35
N GLY A 428 25.24 41.32 15.74
CA GLY A 428 26.36 40.35 15.83
C GLY A 428 26.06 38.85 15.84
N VAL A 429 25.02 38.34 15.15
CA VAL A 429 24.75 36.87 15.14
C VAL A 429 24.50 36.33 13.73
N GLN A 430 25.28 35.31 13.33
CA GLN A 430 25.05 34.46 12.15
C GLN A 430 24.13 33.29 12.54
N VAL A 431 23.03 33.11 11.83
CA VAL A 431 22.11 31.97 12.01
C VAL A 431 22.33 30.92 10.93
N SER A 432 22.08 29.64 11.24
CA SER A 432 22.17 28.55 10.25
C SER A 432 21.11 28.71 9.14
N ALA A 433 21.54 28.73 7.88
CA ALA A 433 20.65 28.84 6.71
C ALA A 433 19.58 27.72 6.64
N ARG A 434 19.93 26.50 7.08
CA ARG A 434 19.02 25.33 7.05
C ARG A 434 17.75 25.55 7.88
N ARG A 435 17.89 26.04 9.12
CA ARG A 435 16.75 26.29 10.02
C ARG A 435 15.84 27.42 9.49
N PHE A 436 16.44 28.42 8.84
CA PHE A 436 15.72 29.51 8.19
C PHE A 436 14.87 29.00 7.01
N VAL A 437 15.46 28.20 6.10
CA VAL A 437 14.74 27.61 4.96
C VAL A 437 13.60 26.70 5.40
N TRP A 438 13.83 25.85 6.42
CA TRP A 438 12.81 24.95 6.96
C TRP A 438 11.58 25.70 7.50
N ASN A 439 11.80 26.78 8.27
CA ASN A 439 10.70 27.59 8.80
C ASN A 439 9.88 28.28 7.70
N LYS A 440 10.51 28.62 6.56
CA LYS A 440 9.84 29.16 5.38
C LYS A 440 9.01 28.11 4.63
N TRP A 441 9.54 26.90 4.50
CA TRP A 441 8.94 25.85 3.66
C TRP A 441 7.91 24.96 4.35
N LYS A 442 8.02 24.72 5.67
CA LYS A 442 7.13 23.77 6.38
C LYS A 442 5.63 24.07 6.21
N TYR A 443 5.26 25.34 6.20
CA TYR A 443 3.87 25.76 6.00
C TYR A 443 3.38 25.52 4.57
N ARG A 444 4.24 25.77 3.57
CA ARG A 444 3.94 25.52 2.16
C ARG A 444 3.81 24.02 1.90
N LEU A 445 4.75 23.23 2.41
CA LEU A 445 4.77 21.79 2.25
C LEU A 445 3.52 21.13 2.86
N SER A 446 3.13 21.53 4.08
CA SER A 446 1.92 21.02 4.72
C SER A 446 0.64 21.38 3.96
N LEU A 447 0.60 22.54 3.31
CA LEU A 447 -0.56 22.98 2.52
C LEU A 447 -0.61 22.19 1.20
N ILE A 448 0.53 22.00 0.53
CA ILE A 448 0.66 21.17 -0.68
C ILE A 448 0.21 19.73 -0.39
N LEU A 449 0.73 19.11 0.68
CA LEU A 449 0.38 17.75 1.10
C LEU A 449 -1.12 17.57 1.33
N ALA A 450 -1.78 18.55 1.95
CA ALA A 450 -3.19 18.46 2.27
C ALA A 450 -4.12 18.56 1.03
N PHE A 451 -3.73 19.35 0.02
CA PHE A 451 -4.46 19.44 -1.24
C PHE A 451 -4.17 18.26 -2.18
N PHE A 452 -3.02 17.61 -2.02
CA PHE A 452 -2.64 16.47 -2.85
C PHE A 452 -3.53 15.24 -2.61
N ALA A 453 -3.95 14.99 -1.36
CA ALA A 453 -4.80 13.86 -1.00
C ALA A 453 -6.14 13.77 -1.78
N PRO A 454 -7.00 14.80 -1.81
CA PRO A 454 -8.26 14.73 -2.56
C PRO A 454 -8.05 14.70 -4.08
N VAL A 455 -7.00 15.34 -4.61
CA VAL A 455 -6.67 15.28 -6.05
C VAL A 455 -6.29 13.86 -6.44
N PHE A 456 -5.45 13.20 -5.64
CA PHE A 456 -5.08 11.82 -5.87
C PHE A 456 -6.29 10.88 -5.73
N SER A 457 -7.15 11.08 -4.72
CA SER A 457 -8.39 10.31 -4.56
C SER A 457 -9.35 10.47 -5.74
N LEU A 458 -9.40 11.65 -6.36
CA LEU A 458 -10.19 11.88 -7.57
C LEU A 458 -9.62 11.08 -8.75
N VAL A 459 -8.30 11.09 -8.94
CA VAL A 459 -7.63 10.29 -9.97
C VAL A 459 -7.90 8.79 -9.76
N SER A 460 -7.79 8.29 -8.53
CA SER A 460 -8.09 6.88 -8.21
C SER A 460 -9.54 6.48 -8.53
N LEU A 461 -10.51 7.38 -8.30
CA LEU A 461 -11.91 7.14 -8.63
C LEU A 461 -12.14 6.98 -10.15
N LEU A 462 -11.38 7.72 -10.98
CA LEU A 462 -11.46 7.60 -12.44
C LEU A 462 -11.02 6.22 -12.95
N PHE A 463 -10.04 5.58 -12.30
CA PHE A 463 -9.57 4.24 -12.66
C PHE A 463 -10.39 3.12 -12.01
N ILE A 464 -10.85 3.31 -10.76
CA ILE A 464 -11.52 2.28 -9.96
C ILE A 464 -12.95 2.75 -9.65
N GLN A 465 -13.89 2.37 -10.51
CA GLN A 465 -15.32 2.74 -10.41
C GLN A 465 -16.07 1.90 -9.36
N LYS A 466 -15.74 2.09 -8.08
CA LYS A 466 -16.46 1.47 -6.95
C LYS A 466 -17.21 2.54 -6.16
N PHE A 467 -18.46 2.29 -5.78
CA PHE A 467 -19.31 3.28 -5.10
C PHE A 467 -18.70 3.80 -3.78
N TRP A 468 -18.00 2.96 -3.01
CA TRP A 468 -17.38 3.36 -1.75
C TRP A 468 -16.23 4.38 -1.92
N MET A 469 -15.62 4.44 -3.11
CA MET A 469 -14.59 5.46 -3.44
C MET A 469 -15.18 6.87 -3.49
N PHE A 470 -16.43 7.01 -3.93
CA PHE A 470 -17.13 8.30 -3.91
C PHE A 470 -17.36 8.78 -2.47
N PHE A 471 -17.75 7.88 -1.57
CA PHE A 471 -17.91 8.19 -0.15
C PHE A 471 -16.60 8.67 0.48
N LEU A 472 -15.48 8.01 0.17
CA LEU A 472 -14.16 8.36 0.69
C LEU A 472 -13.70 9.74 0.19
N LEU A 473 -13.89 10.05 -1.09
CA LEU A 473 -13.60 11.38 -1.65
C LEU A 473 -14.43 12.46 -0.93
N CYS A 474 -15.73 12.24 -0.74
CA CYS A 474 -16.61 13.16 -0.01
C CYS A 474 -16.11 13.40 1.43
N LEU A 475 -15.66 12.35 2.11
CA LEU A 475 -15.10 12.44 3.46
C LEU A 475 -13.80 13.27 3.50
N GLN A 476 -12.90 13.08 2.53
CA GLN A 476 -11.66 13.86 2.44
C GLN A 476 -11.92 15.35 2.16
N VAL A 477 -12.90 15.66 1.30
CA VAL A 477 -13.32 17.05 1.04
C VAL A 477 -13.93 17.66 2.29
N LEU A 478 -14.77 16.91 3.02
CA LEU A 478 -15.36 17.37 4.28
C LEU A 478 -14.29 17.67 5.32
N PHE A 479 -13.31 16.78 5.51
CA PHE A 479 -12.21 17.03 6.45
C PHE A 479 -11.32 18.19 6.02
N LEU A 480 -11.01 18.34 4.73
CA LEU A 480 -10.32 19.51 4.23
C LEU A 480 -11.06 20.80 4.60
N LEU A 481 -12.37 20.87 4.34
CA LEU A 481 -13.19 22.04 4.70
C LEU A 481 -13.23 22.28 6.23
N LEU A 482 -13.34 21.22 7.02
CA LEU A 482 -13.33 21.30 8.48
C LEU A 482 -11.99 21.84 9.01
N PHE A 483 -10.86 21.27 8.57
CA PHE A 483 -9.54 21.70 9.00
C PHE A 483 -9.19 23.10 8.49
N MET A 484 -9.63 23.48 7.29
CA MET A 484 -9.57 24.86 6.82
C MET A 484 -10.35 25.78 7.75
N ARG A 485 -11.62 25.46 8.08
CA ARG A 485 -12.44 26.25 9.00
C ARG A 485 -11.79 26.40 10.39
N LEU A 486 -11.18 25.33 10.91
CA LEU A 486 -10.48 25.33 12.19
C LEU A 486 -9.16 26.11 12.14
N ALA A 487 -8.41 26.01 11.05
CA ALA A 487 -7.14 26.71 10.86
C ALA A 487 -7.32 28.24 10.76
N PHE A 488 -8.42 28.71 10.14
CA PHE A 488 -8.68 30.13 9.87
C PHE A 488 -9.56 30.85 10.91
N LYS A 489 -9.74 30.28 12.12
CA LYS A 489 -10.52 30.94 13.18
C LYS A 489 -9.86 32.26 13.63
N LYS A 490 -10.55 33.39 13.40
CA LYS A 490 -10.10 34.72 13.82
C LYS A 490 -10.20 34.86 15.34
N HIS A 491 -9.15 35.40 15.97
CA HIS A 491 -9.14 35.78 17.37
C HIS A 491 -9.45 37.28 17.54
N LYS A 492 -10.20 37.63 18.59
CA LYS A 492 -10.49 39.03 18.92
C LYS A 492 -9.19 39.76 19.30
N ARG A 493 -9.01 40.99 18.80
CA ARG A 493 -7.74 41.72 18.89
C ARG A 493 -7.63 42.69 20.06
N PHE A 494 -8.75 43.25 20.50
CA PHE A 494 -8.83 44.30 21.52
C PHE A 494 -10.11 44.13 22.34
N GLY A 495 -10.12 44.67 23.55
CA GLY A 495 -11.31 44.76 24.38
C GLY A 495 -12.13 45.98 23.99
N THR A 496 -13.45 45.94 24.14
CA THR A 496 -14.32 47.08 23.89
C THR A 496 -15.17 47.41 25.11
N ILE A 497 -15.23 48.69 25.45
CA ILE A 497 -15.98 49.21 26.58
C ILE A 497 -17.24 49.86 26.06
N TYR A 498 -18.38 49.45 26.60
CA TYR A 498 -19.70 49.89 26.21
C TYR A 498 -20.41 50.62 27.35
N ASN A 499 -21.38 51.45 26.99
CA ASN A 499 -22.40 51.96 27.92
C ASN A 499 -23.55 50.94 28.04
N GLU A 500 -24.47 51.15 28.98
CA GLU A 500 -25.68 50.32 29.18
C GLU A 500 -26.50 50.14 27.90
N LYS A 501 -26.55 51.16 27.04
CA LYS A 501 -27.19 51.10 25.71
C LYS A 501 -26.35 50.39 24.64
N LYS A 502 -25.34 49.59 25.03
CA LYS A 502 -24.35 48.92 24.16
C LYS A 502 -23.62 49.83 23.16
N LYS A 503 -23.57 51.14 23.43
CA LYS A 503 -22.79 52.09 22.62
C LYS A 503 -21.34 52.17 23.12
N PRO A 504 -20.33 52.19 22.23
CA PRO A 504 -18.93 52.26 22.65
C PRO A 504 -18.61 53.54 23.42
N LEU A 505 -17.81 53.45 24.48
CA LEU A 505 -17.42 54.57 25.34
C LEU A 505 -15.98 55.01 25.10
N LYS A 506 -15.82 56.22 24.54
CA LYS A 506 -14.51 56.87 24.37
C LYS A 506 -13.93 57.44 25.66
N GLY A 507 -12.60 57.51 25.74
CA GLY A 507 -11.89 58.23 26.81
C GLY A 507 -12.04 57.60 28.19
N VAL A 508 -12.16 56.28 28.26
CA VAL A 508 -12.14 55.54 29.53
C VAL A 508 -10.68 55.26 29.88
N LEU A 509 -10.26 55.61 31.08
CA LEU A 509 -8.96 55.22 31.61
C LEU A 509 -9.03 53.76 32.05
N VAL A 510 -8.26 52.90 31.39
CA VAL A 510 -8.10 51.50 31.75
C VAL A 510 -6.73 51.33 32.38
N SER A 511 -6.68 50.88 33.62
CA SER A 511 -5.46 50.73 34.40
C SER A 511 -5.27 49.27 34.77
N LEU A 512 -4.08 48.73 34.53
CA LEU A 512 -3.68 47.38 34.90
C LEU A 512 -2.82 47.45 36.16
N PHE A 513 -3.34 46.95 37.29
CA PHE A 513 -2.62 46.89 38.56
C PHE A 513 -2.15 45.46 38.85
N GLY A 514 -0.96 45.29 39.40
CA GLY A 514 -0.53 44.01 39.97
C GLY A 514 -1.25 43.75 41.29
N LYS A 515 -1.78 42.54 41.50
CA LYS A 515 -2.57 42.22 42.71
C LYS A 515 -1.74 42.18 44.00
N GLU A 516 -0.50 41.72 43.91
CA GLU A 516 0.39 41.52 45.08
C GLU A 516 0.77 42.85 45.77
N TYR A 517 1.07 43.89 44.99
CA TYR A 517 1.53 45.18 45.52
C TYR A 517 0.59 46.35 45.20
N HIS A 518 -0.58 46.09 44.60
CA HIS A 518 -1.49 47.11 44.06
C HIS A 518 -0.80 48.18 43.19
N LYS A 519 0.33 47.82 42.57
CA LYS A 519 1.17 48.73 41.79
C LYS A 519 0.62 48.86 40.37
N LEU A 520 0.55 50.10 39.87
CA LEU A 520 0.19 50.36 38.48
C LEU A 520 1.29 49.81 37.56
N VAL A 521 0.93 48.86 36.70
CA VAL A 521 1.83 48.25 35.72
C VAL A 521 1.81 49.07 34.43
N GLU A 522 0.61 49.30 33.90
CA GLU A 522 0.39 50.02 32.66
C GLU A 522 -1.02 50.63 32.67
N TYR A 523 -1.21 51.75 31.98
CA TYR A 523 -2.53 52.32 31.75
C TYR A 523 -2.70 52.68 30.28
N GLN A 524 -3.94 52.66 29.80
CA GLN A 524 -4.29 53.07 28.45
C GLN A 524 -5.65 53.77 28.44
N VAL A 525 -5.82 54.71 27.53
CA VAL A 525 -7.09 55.42 27.34
C VAL A 525 -7.84 54.82 26.16
N SER A 526 -9.13 54.53 26.36
CA SER A 526 -9.97 53.98 25.29
C SER A 526 -10.16 54.97 24.15
N ASP A 527 -10.12 54.45 22.92
CA ASP A 527 -10.24 55.28 21.71
C ASP A 527 -11.67 55.77 21.45
N LEU A 528 -11.91 56.43 20.31
CA LEU A 528 -13.24 56.90 19.91
C LEU A 528 -14.31 55.78 19.83
N PHE A 529 -13.89 54.52 19.73
CA PHE A 529 -14.73 53.33 19.63
C PHE A 529 -14.69 52.48 20.91
N GLY A 530 -14.18 53.03 22.01
CA GLY A 530 -14.08 52.36 23.31
C GLY A 530 -13.14 51.16 23.31
N ARG A 531 -12.21 51.08 22.37
CA ARG A 531 -11.24 49.98 22.26
C ARG A 531 -10.03 50.22 23.14
N TYR A 532 -9.49 49.15 23.72
CA TYR A 532 -8.24 49.13 24.46
C TYR A 532 -7.49 47.80 24.26
N PHE A 533 -6.19 47.80 24.50
CA PHE A 533 -5.28 46.68 24.33
C PHE A 533 -4.15 46.73 25.36
N PHE A 534 -3.97 45.64 26.10
CA PHE A 534 -2.74 45.37 26.84
C PHE A 534 -2.02 44.13 26.28
N PRO A 535 -0.68 44.16 26.20
CA PRO A 535 0.11 42.98 25.88
C PRO A 535 -0.13 41.87 26.91
N ALA A 536 0.04 40.61 26.50
CA ALA A 536 -0.11 39.48 27.40
C ALA A 536 0.94 39.49 28.53
N ALA A 537 0.47 39.35 29.77
CA ALA A 537 1.28 39.20 30.97
C ALA A 537 0.85 37.95 31.76
N VAL A 538 1.75 37.42 32.58
CA VAL A 538 1.50 36.28 33.49
C VAL A 538 1.52 36.81 34.92
N GLY A 539 0.56 36.40 35.73
CA GLY A 539 0.39 36.84 37.12
C GLY A 539 -1.04 37.24 37.46
N ASP A 540 -1.24 37.71 38.69
CA ASP A 540 -2.51 38.22 39.17
C ASP A 540 -2.61 39.73 38.96
N PHE A 541 -3.64 40.17 38.25
CA PHE A 541 -3.86 41.57 37.92
C PHE A 541 -5.27 42.03 38.28
N ILE A 542 -5.43 43.33 38.49
CA ILE A 542 -6.72 44.02 38.62
C ILE A 542 -6.83 44.98 37.45
N LEU A 543 -7.83 44.79 36.60
CA LEU A 543 -8.22 45.75 35.57
C LEU A 543 -9.22 46.73 36.16
N ARG A 544 -8.84 48.00 36.23
CA ARG A 544 -9.71 49.09 36.68
C ARG A 544 -10.12 49.97 35.51
N PHE A 545 -11.42 50.27 35.42
CA PHE A 545 -12.01 51.12 34.41
C PHE A 545 -12.57 52.39 35.06
N GLU A 546 -12.03 53.55 34.71
CA GLU A 546 -12.39 54.84 35.29
C GLU A 546 -12.82 55.83 34.20
N LYS A 547 -13.94 56.51 34.43
CA LYS A 547 -14.40 57.61 33.56
C LYS A 547 -15.31 58.55 34.34
N LYS A 548 -15.10 59.86 34.19
CA LYS A 548 -15.95 60.89 34.82
C LYS A 548 -17.43 60.70 34.43
N GLY A 549 -18.32 60.64 35.42
CA GLY A 549 -19.76 60.42 35.25
C GLY A 549 -20.19 58.95 35.11
N PHE A 550 -19.26 58.00 35.26
CA PHE A 550 -19.53 56.55 35.26
C PHE A 550 -19.03 55.93 36.57
N GLU A 551 -19.58 54.80 36.96
CA GLU A 551 -19.11 54.03 38.11
C GLU A 551 -17.76 53.38 37.80
N THR A 552 -16.80 53.45 38.73
CA THR A 552 -15.55 52.71 38.60
C THR A 552 -15.82 51.21 38.68
N ARG A 553 -15.29 50.44 37.73
CA ARG A 553 -15.39 48.98 37.71
C ARG A 553 -14.02 48.34 37.80
N GLU A 554 -13.89 47.36 38.67
CA GLU A 554 -12.69 46.53 38.79
C GLU A 554 -12.99 45.07 38.44
N ILE A 555 -12.06 44.43 37.74
CA ILE A 555 -12.08 42.99 37.47
C ILE A 555 -10.74 42.41 37.91
N SER A 556 -10.79 41.46 38.84
CA SER A 556 -9.63 40.61 39.16
C SER A 556 -9.43 39.56 38.06
N LEU A 557 -8.19 39.43 37.59
CA LEU A 557 -7.78 38.49 36.56
C LEU A 557 -6.61 37.66 37.07
N HIS A 558 -6.78 36.34 37.03
CA HIS A 558 -5.68 35.39 37.16
C HIS A 558 -5.21 35.00 35.76
N LEU A 559 -3.94 35.30 35.42
CA LEU A 559 -3.38 35.04 34.10
C LEU A 559 -2.23 34.03 34.16
N ASP A 560 -2.53 32.79 33.75
CA ASP A 560 -1.55 31.73 33.54
C ASP A 560 -0.75 31.85 32.24
N TRP A 561 0.24 30.98 32.08
CA TRP A 561 0.95 30.72 30.82
C TRP A 561 0.00 30.41 29.64
N ARG A 562 -1.18 29.82 29.90
CA ARG A 562 -2.21 29.55 28.88
C ARG A 562 -2.88 30.83 28.37
N SER A 563 -3.20 31.78 29.25
CA SER A 563 -3.72 33.09 28.84
C SER A 563 -2.68 33.88 28.07
N GLU A 564 -1.40 33.73 28.43
CA GLU A 564 -0.33 34.34 27.68
C GLU A 564 -0.40 33.91 26.21
N ARG A 565 -0.69 32.62 25.88
CA ARG A 565 -0.91 32.10 24.50
C ARG A 565 -1.98 32.85 23.69
N LYS A 566 -2.94 33.50 24.34
CA LYS A 566 -3.97 34.35 23.68
C LYS A 566 -3.42 35.72 23.26
N GLY A 567 -2.27 36.13 23.80
CA GLY A 567 -1.43 37.24 23.35
C GLY A 567 -1.92 38.66 23.62
N SER A 568 -3.09 38.82 24.23
CA SER A 568 -3.59 40.12 24.71
C SER A 568 -4.56 39.94 25.87
N ILE A 569 -4.68 40.97 26.71
CA ILE A 569 -5.70 41.08 27.76
C ILE A 569 -6.80 41.98 27.21
N ASN A 570 -7.96 41.40 26.86
CA ASN A 570 -8.97 42.08 26.04
C ASN A 570 -10.43 41.78 26.47
N LYS A 571 -10.80 42.14 27.70
CA LYS A 571 -12.15 41.91 28.24
C LYS A 571 -13.15 42.97 27.77
N ASP A 572 -14.31 42.54 27.31
CA ASP A 572 -15.41 43.47 27.07
C ASP A 572 -16.11 43.79 28.38
N LEU A 573 -16.46 45.06 28.57
CA LEU A 573 -17.12 45.51 29.79
C LEU A 573 -18.17 46.58 29.46
N ILE A 574 -19.26 46.56 30.22
CA ILE A 574 -20.29 47.59 30.22
C ILE A 574 -20.07 48.46 31.46
N LEU A 575 -19.82 49.76 31.28
CA LEU A 575 -19.76 50.75 32.35
C LEU A 575 -21.14 51.37 32.55
N LYS A 576 -21.59 51.40 33.81
CA LYS A 576 -22.84 52.03 34.21
C LYS A 576 -22.62 53.52 34.48
N LYS A 577 -23.64 54.33 34.19
CA LYS A 577 -23.60 55.75 34.52
C LYS A 577 -23.77 55.88 36.04
N ASN A 578 -22.97 56.73 36.68
CA ASN A 578 -23.13 56.97 38.11
C ASN A 578 -24.47 57.70 38.34
N THR A 579 -25.39 57.11 39.10
CA THR A 579 -26.71 57.69 39.41
C THR A 579 -26.68 58.65 40.60
N HIS A 580 -25.52 58.84 41.23
CA HIS A 580 -25.34 59.68 42.43
C HIS A 580 -24.56 60.98 42.20
N ILE A 581 -24.68 61.59 41.00
CA ILE A 581 -24.10 62.91 40.69
C ILE A 581 -25.18 63.86 40.20
#